data_AF-A0A969TCH4-F1
#
_entry.id   AF-A0A969TCH4-F1
#
_cell.length_a   1.000
_cell.length_b   1.000
_cell.length_c   1.000
_cell.angle_alpha   90.00
_cell.angle_beta   90.00
_cell.angle_gamma   90.00
#
_symmetry.space_group_name_H-M   'P 1'
#
loop_
_entity.id
_entity.type
_entity.pdbx_description
1 polymer ?
#
loop_
_entity_poly.entity_id
_entity_poly.type
_entity_poly.pdbx_seq_one_letter_code
_entity_poly.pdbx_strand_id
1 'polypeptide(L)'
;MSSQLINQVLELTNAERAKAGLKPLTLNNRLTQAAQGHSDSMAADDFFSHTGVDGSDVSDRVQDTGYQYSYTGENIAAGQKTAAEVVQGW
;
A
#
# COMPACT_ATOMS: atom_id res chain seq x y z
N MET A 1 2.37 7.39 -8.19
CA MET A 1 3.74 7.24 -7.62
C MET A 1 4.71 6.83 -8.71
N SER A 2 6.01 7.14 -8.57
CA SER A 2 7.02 6.61 -9.48
C SER A 2 7.27 5.11 -9.21
N SER A 3 7.64 4.36 -10.25
CA SER A 3 8.02 2.95 -10.13
C SER A 3 9.20 2.74 -9.18
N GLN A 4 10.11 3.72 -9.10
CA GLN A 4 11.24 3.71 -8.18
C GLN A 4 10.80 3.71 -6.71
N LEU A 5 9.83 4.55 -6.33
CA LEU A 5 9.35 4.61 -4.94
C LEU A 5 8.69 3.29 -4.54
N ILE A 6 7.85 2.73 -5.41
CA ILE A 6 7.16 1.45 -5.17
C ILE A 6 8.16 0.32 -4.95
N ASN A 7 9.20 0.24 -5.78
CA ASN A 7 10.24 -0.79 -5.64
C ASN A 7 11.04 -0.62 -4.34
N GLN A 8 11.39 0.61 -3.97
CA GLN A 8 12.11 0.88 -2.72
C GLN A 8 11.29 0.47 -1.49
N VAL A 9 9.99 0.76 -1.47
CA VAL A 9 9.09 0.31 -0.39
C VAL A 9 9.07 -1.22 -0.32
N LEU A 10 8.91 -1.91 -1.45
CA LEU A 10 8.93 -3.38 -1.49
C LEU A 10 10.25 -3.95 -0.95
N GLU A 11 11.38 -3.42 -1.40
CA GLU A 11 12.72 -3.86 -0.99
C GLU A 11 12.92 -3.71 0.52
N LEU A 12 12.57 -2.55 1.06
CA LEU A 12 12.69 -2.27 2.50
C LEU A 12 11.72 -3.12 3.33
N THR A 13 10.47 -3.28 2.89
CA THR A 13 9.52 -4.20 3.55
C THR A 13 10.05 -5.64 3.53
N ASN A 14 10.62 -6.10 2.42
CA ASN A 14 11.21 -7.43 2.34
C ASN A 14 12.46 -7.59 3.21
N ALA A 15 13.23 -6.53 3.42
CA ALA A 15 14.33 -6.52 4.38
C ALA A 15 13.82 -6.73 5.82
N GLU A 16 12.74 -6.06 6.23
CA GLU A 16 12.13 -6.27 7.55
C GLU A 16 11.56 -7.70 7.69
N ARG A 17 10.92 -8.22 6.63
CA ARG A 17 10.43 -9.61 6.60
C ARG A 17 11.56 -10.62 6.77
N ALA A 18 12.69 -10.39 6.13
CA ALA A 18 13.86 -11.28 6.24
C ALA A 18 14.42 -11.30 7.67
N LYS A 19 14.46 -10.15 8.37
CA LYS A 19 14.86 -10.09 9.80
C LYS A 19 13.95 -10.93 10.69
N ALA A 20 12.66 -11.01 10.33
CA ALA A 20 11.66 -11.82 11.02
C ALA A 20 11.59 -13.29 10.53
N GLY A 21 12.46 -13.71 9.60
CA GLY A 21 12.44 -15.07 9.04
C GLY A 21 11.24 -15.37 8.12
N LEU A 22 10.58 -14.34 7.59
CA LEU A 22 9.43 -14.45 6.70
C LEU A 22 9.84 -14.45 5.22
N LYS A 23 9.08 -15.16 4.38
CA LYS A 23 9.28 -15.16 2.92
C LYS A 23 9.05 -13.77 2.31
N PRO A 24 9.78 -13.36 1.27
CA PRO A 24 9.56 -12.07 0.63
C PRO A 24 8.18 -11.99 -0.05
N LEU A 25 7.63 -10.78 -0.08
CA LEU A 25 6.47 -10.41 -0.89
C LEU A 25 6.89 -10.11 -2.32
N THR A 26 5.91 -10.18 -3.23
CA THR A 26 6.05 -9.81 -4.64
C THR A 26 5.01 -8.75 -4.99
N LEU A 27 5.35 -7.84 -5.90
CA LEU A 27 4.41 -6.85 -6.41
C LEU A 27 3.34 -7.52 -7.28
N ASN A 28 2.11 -7.03 -7.18
CA ASN A 28 1.00 -7.42 -8.05
C ASN A 28 0.35 -6.16 -8.61
N ASN A 29 0.22 -6.08 -9.94
CA ASN A 29 -0.29 -4.87 -10.60
C ASN A 29 -1.71 -4.48 -10.17
N ARG A 30 -2.57 -5.45 -9.83
CA ARG A 30 -3.94 -5.18 -9.36
C ARG A 30 -3.92 -4.56 -7.96
N LEU A 31 -3.09 -5.09 -7.06
CA LEU A 31 -2.90 -4.51 -5.73
C LEU A 31 -2.27 -3.11 -5.81
N THR A 32 -1.30 -2.91 -6.70
CA THR A 32 -0.70 -1.59 -6.96
C THR A 32 -1.75 -0.60 -7.46
N GLN A 33 -2.67 -1.03 -8.33
CA GLN A 33 -3.77 -0.20 -8.80
C GLN A 33 -4.71 0.23 -7.65
N ALA A 34 -5.12 -0.71 -6.79
CA ALA A 34 -5.96 -0.40 -5.63
C ALA A 34 -5.27 0.60 -4.68
N ALA A 35 -4.00 0.35 -4.35
CA ALA A 35 -3.23 1.20 -3.43
C ALA A 35 -2.99 2.62 -4.00
N GLN A 36 -2.68 2.72 -5.30
CA GLN A 36 -2.50 4.01 -5.97
C GLN A 36 -3.80 4.80 -6.01
N GLY A 37 -4.92 4.15 -6.37
CA GLY A 37 -6.23 4.81 -6.40
C GLY A 37 -6.66 5.35 -5.03
N HIS A 38 -6.44 4.59 -3.96
CA HIS A 38 -6.74 5.07 -2.60
C HIS A 38 -5.84 6.23 -2.18
N SER A 39 -4.55 6.16 -2.50
CA SER A 39 -3.60 7.25 -2.23
C SER A 39 -3.97 8.53 -2.99
N ASP A 40 -4.39 8.41 -4.25
CA ASP A 40 -4.84 9.53 -5.06
C ASP A 40 -6.14 10.14 -4.52
N SER A 41 -7.08 9.31 -4.05
CA SER A 41 -8.33 9.77 -3.44
C SER A 41 -8.05 10.52 -2.12
N MET A 42 -7.22 9.96 -1.23
CA MET A 42 -6.80 10.64 0.01
C MET A 42 -6.20 12.02 -0.27
N ALA A 43 -5.38 12.14 -1.32
CA ALA A 43 -4.79 13.41 -1.72
C ALA A 43 -5.79 14.38 -2.38
N ALA A 44 -6.72 13.87 -3.18
CA ALA A 44 -7.69 14.69 -3.92
C ALA A 44 -8.83 15.22 -3.03
N ASP A 45 -9.30 14.42 -2.08
CA ASP A 45 -10.46 14.71 -1.23
C ASP A 45 -10.07 15.16 0.19
N ASP A 46 -8.78 15.42 0.43
CA ASP A 46 -8.22 15.95 1.69
C ASP A 46 -8.61 15.12 2.93
N PHE A 47 -8.32 13.81 2.89
CA PHE A 47 -8.53 12.92 4.02
C PHE A 47 -7.38 11.91 4.20
N PHE A 48 -7.24 11.37 5.40
CA PHE A 48 -6.26 10.31 5.70
C PHE A 48 -6.93 9.23 6.55
N SER A 49 -7.38 8.16 5.88
CA SER A 49 -8.16 7.08 6.48
C SER A 49 -8.03 5.78 5.68
N HIS A 50 -8.25 4.64 6.33
CA HIS A 50 -8.40 3.35 5.66
C HIS A 50 -9.74 3.23 4.90
N THR A 51 -10.75 3.95 5.35
CA THR A 51 -12.07 4.01 4.72
C THR A 51 -12.08 5.12 3.67
N GLY A 52 -12.48 4.76 2.44
CA GLY A 52 -12.67 5.72 1.35
C GLY A 52 -13.84 6.65 1.60
N VAL A 53 -13.90 7.76 0.86
CA VAL A 53 -15.01 8.73 0.92
C VAL A 53 -16.36 8.12 0.52
N ASP A 54 -16.33 7.07 -0.29
CA ASP A 54 -17.47 6.24 -0.70
C ASP A 54 -17.85 5.16 0.32
N GLY A 55 -17.11 5.07 1.43
CA GLY A 55 -17.28 4.05 2.46
C GLY A 55 -16.52 2.75 2.21
N SER A 56 -15.78 2.63 1.10
CA SER A 56 -15.02 1.41 0.77
C SER A 56 -13.91 1.13 1.79
N ASP A 57 -13.68 -0.14 2.10
CA ASP A 57 -12.47 -0.59 2.78
C ASP A 57 -11.42 -1.12 1.78
N VAL A 58 -10.24 -1.51 2.28
CA VAL A 58 -9.17 -2.06 1.41
C VAL A 58 -9.63 -3.30 0.65
N SER A 59 -10.51 -4.10 1.24
CA SER A 59 -10.95 -5.36 0.70
C SER A 59 -11.89 -5.12 -0.50
N ASP A 60 -12.80 -4.15 -0.38
CA ASP A 60 -13.62 -3.66 -1.50
C ASP A 60 -12.74 -3.15 -2.65
N ARG A 61 -11.80 -2.24 -2.34
CA ARG A 61 -10.91 -1.65 -3.36
C ARG A 61 -10.04 -2.69 -4.06
N VAL A 62 -9.57 -3.71 -3.34
CA VAL A 62 -8.81 -4.82 -3.93
C VAL A 62 -9.72 -5.69 -4.79
N GLN A 63 -10.95 -5.97 -4.35
CA GLN A 63 -11.93 -6.76 -5.09
C GLN A 63 -12.28 -6.10 -6.43
N ASP A 64 -12.45 -4.77 -6.46
CA ASP A 64 -12.78 -4.00 -7.65
C ASP A 64 -11.71 -4.08 -8.76
N THR A 65 -10.46 -4.36 -8.40
CA THR A 65 -9.38 -4.62 -9.37
C THR A 65 -9.42 -6.04 -9.96
N GLY A 66 -10.32 -6.90 -9.46
CA GLY A 66 -10.45 -8.30 -9.80
C GLY A 66 -9.39 -9.21 -9.15
N TYR A 67 -8.66 -8.71 -8.15
CA TYR A 67 -7.72 -9.55 -7.39
C TYR A 67 -8.46 -10.44 -6.39
N GLN A 68 -8.20 -11.75 -6.45
CA GLN A 68 -8.80 -12.71 -5.54
C GLN A 68 -7.89 -12.85 -4.31
N TYR A 69 -8.43 -12.61 -3.12
CA TYR A 69 -7.69 -12.68 -1.86
C TYR A 69 -8.42 -13.57 -0.84
N SER A 70 -7.67 -14.12 0.10
CA SER A 70 -8.20 -14.77 1.31
C SER A 70 -8.11 -13.86 2.54
N TYR A 71 -7.17 -12.91 2.53
CA TYR A 71 -6.98 -11.90 3.55
C TYR A 71 -6.32 -10.66 2.94
N THR A 72 -6.69 -9.48 3.42
CA THR A 72 -6.12 -8.19 3.02
C THR A 72 -5.73 -7.38 4.24
N GLY A 73 -4.68 -6.57 4.12
CA GLY A 73 -4.26 -5.59 5.10
C GLY A 73 -3.73 -4.36 4.40
N GLU A 74 -3.79 -3.22 5.07
CA GLU A 74 -3.38 -1.93 4.52
C GLU A 74 -2.54 -1.17 5.54
N ASN A 75 -1.42 -0.62 5.07
CA ASN A 75 -0.71 0.45 5.76
C ASN A 75 -0.80 1.71 4.90
N ILE A 76 -1.05 2.86 5.52
CA ILE A 76 -1.10 4.17 4.85
C ILE A 76 -0.06 5.10 5.48
N ALA A 77 0.46 6.05 4.71
CA ALA A 77 1.44 7.04 5.17
C ALA A 77 1.27 8.36 4.40
N ALA A 78 1.51 9.48 5.07
CA ALA A 78 1.48 10.81 4.48
C ALA A 78 2.48 11.74 5.19
N GLY A 79 3.17 12.59 4.42
CA GLY A 79 4.11 13.60 4.92
C GLY A 79 5.59 13.19 4.95
N GLN A 80 5.90 11.89 4.84
CA GLN A 80 7.27 11.40 4.69
C GLN A 80 7.83 11.75 3.31
N LYS A 81 9.15 11.95 3.22
CA LYS A 81 9.85 12.34 2.00
C LYS A 81 10.52 11.17 1.29
N THR A 82 10.75 10.06 2.00
CA THR A 82 11.46 8.89 1.46
C THR A 82 10.75 7.57 1.79
N ALA A 83 10.97 6.54 0.96
CA ALA A 83 10.49 5.19 1.25
C ALA A 83 11.00 4.64 2.60
N ALA A 84 12.24 5.00 2.99
CA ALA A 84 12.82 4.61 4.26
C ALA A 84 12.06 5.19 5.45
N GLU A 85 11.72 6.47 5.41
CA GLU A 85 10.90 7.11 6.44
C GLU A 85 9.49 6.51 6.51
N VAL A 86 8.90 6.14 5.37
CA VAL A 86 7.59 5.46 5.32
C VAL A 86 7.67 4.10 6.01
N VAL A 87 8.60 3.24 5.59
CA VAL A 87 8.71 1.87 6.12
C VAL A 87 9.13 1.86 7.59
N GLN A 88 9.93 2.83 8.04
CA GLN A 88 10.27 2.98 9.45
C GLN A 88 9.07 3.46 10.31
N GLY A 89 8.13 4.20 9.71
CA GLY A 89 6.94 4.69 10.39
C GLY A 89 5.83 3.66 10.55
N TRP A 90 5.90 2.54 9.83
CA TRP A 90 5.01 1.39 9.96
C TRP A 90 5.53 0.40 11.01
#